data_AF-A0A9W4H7C7-F1
#
_entry.id   AF-A0A9W4H7C7-F1
#
_cell.length_a   1.000
_cell.length_b   1.000
_cell.length_c   1.000
_cell.angle_alpha   90.00
_cell.angle_beta   90.00
_cell.angle_gamma   90.00
#
_symmetry.space_group_name_H-M   'P 1'
#
loop_
_entity.id
_entity.type
_entity.pdbx_description
1 polymer ?
#
loop_
_entity_poly.entity_id
_entity_poly.type
_entity_poly.pdbx_seq_one_letter_code
_entity_poly.pdbx_strand_id
1 'polypeptide(L)'
;MSTAPQQPAEPAAQVTVTLDSCAKEDAGTVLDALHTSFAGDRADTGAPSDAPGAGPTVWTATFDVSRTLALPGGPAPLGSPVTLTAQGGYHAVDRIREALSESFKVTVTGTASGDQEQEATFRLTPR
;
A
#
# COMPACT_ATOMS: atom_id res chain seq x y z
N MET A 1 -10.31 -30.79 -22.74
CA MET A 1 -9.56 -29.52 -22.66
C MET A 1 -9.95 -28.87 -21.35
N SER A 2 -9.20 -29.12 -20.28
CA SER A 2 -9.49 -28.60 -18.94
C SER A 2 -8.85 -27.22 -18.81
N THR A 3 -9.63 -26.17 -18.98
CA THR A 3 -9.26 -24.84 -18.49
C THR A 3 -9.37 -24.88 -16.97
N ALA A 4 -8.24 -24.81 -16.27
CA ALA A 4 -8.23 -24.55 -14.84
C ALA A 4 -9.05 -23.26 -14.58
N PRO A 5 -9.97 -23.23 -13.60
CA PRO A 5 -10.52 -21.96 -13.19
C PRO A 5 -9.34 -21.11 -12.73
N GLN A 6 -9.07 -20.02 -13.45
CA GLN A 6 -8.32 -18.91 -12.89
C GLN A 6 -9.09 -18.54 -11.63
N GLN A 7 -8.56 -18.90 -10.46
CA GLN A 7 -9.10 -18.45 -9.18
C GLN A 7 -9.27 -16.94 -9.32
N PRO A 8 -10.50 -16.40 -9.25
CA PRO A 8 -10.67 -14.96 -9.15
C PRO A 8 -9.84 -14.56 -7.93
N ALA A 9 -8.95 -13.59 -8.08
CA ALA A 9 -8.31 -12.98 -6.93
C ALA A 9 -9.42 -12.65 -5.93
N GLU A 10 -9.40 -13.26 -4.75
CA GLU A 10 -10.50 -13.12 -3.81
C GLU A 10 -10.59 -11.63 -3.47
N PRO A 11 -11.74 -10.95 -3.74
CA PRO A 11 -11.83 -9.50 -3.58
C PRO A 11 -11.56 -9.06 -2.14
N ALA A 12 -11.74 -9.97 -1.17
CA ALA A 12 -11.41 -9.76 0.23
C ALA A 12 -9.91 -9.62 0.54
N ALA A 13 -9.03 -10.03 -0.39
CA ALA A 13 -7.58 -9.97 -0.24
C ALA A 13 -6.93 -8.83 -1.03
N GLN A 14 -7.73 -8.00 -1.70
CA GLN A 14 -7.26 -6.78 -2.36
C GLN A 14 -7.27 -5.63 -1.35
N VAL A 15 -6.17 -4.90 -1.28
CA VAL A 15 -6.05 -3.68 -0.46
C VAL A 15 -5.63 -2.53 -1.34
N THR A 16 -6.45 -1.49 -1.39
CA THR A 16 -6.09 -0.23 -2.02
C THR A 16 -5.34 0.61 -1.00
N VAL A 17 -4.11 0.99 -1.32
CA VAL A 17 -3.33 1.95 -0.55
C VAL A 17 -3.29 3.28 -1.28
N THR A 18 -3.46 4.35 -0.52
CA THR A 18 -3.38 5.72 -1.01
C THR A 18 -2.36 6.46 -0.17
N LEU A 19 -1.34 7.01 -0.80
CA LEU A 19 -0.35 7.87 -0.16
C LEU A 19 -0.64 9.31 -0.53
N ASP A 20 -0.76 10.16 0.48
CA ASP A 20 -1.00 11.59 0.34
C ASP A 20 0.11 12.40 1.00
N SER A 21 0.27 13.66 0.56
CA SER A 21 1.15 14.65 1.19
C SER A 21 2.62 14.21 1.36
N CYS A 22 3.16 13.40 0.44
CA CYS A 22 4.56 12.97 0.45
C CYS A 22 5.32 13.36 -0.82
N ALA A 23 6.66 13.31 -0.76
CA ALA A 23 7.48 13.49 -1.95
C ALA A 23 7.41 12.23 -2.83
N LYS A 24 7.60 12.40 -4.13
CA LYS A 24 7.58 11.30 -5.10
C LYS A 24 8.59 10.19 -4.77
N GLU A 25 9.77 10.57 -4.28
CA GLU A 25 10.81 9.62 -3.86
C GLU A 25 10.38 8.78 -2.65
N ASP A 26 9.75 9.42 -1.65
CA ASP A 26 9.23 8.73 -0.47
C ASP A 26 8.07 7.80 -0.85
N ALA A 27 7.13 8.28 -1.68
CA ALA A 27 6.01 7.49 -2.18
C ALA A 27 6.49 6.25 -2.94
N GLY A 28 7.47 6.43 -3.84
CA GLY A 28 8.09 5.35 -4.57
C GLY A 28 8.77 4.33 -3.65
N THR A 29 9.44 4.79 -2.60
CA THR A 29 10.11 3.92 -1.62
C THR A 29 9.11 3.05 -0.85
N VAL A 30 7.98 3.62 -0.43
CA VAL A 30 6.92 2.86 0.27
C VAL A 30 6.26 1.85 -0.66
N LEU A 31 5.94 2.26 -1.89
CA LEU A 31 5.34 1.39 -2.89
C LEU A 31 6.28 0.24 -3.29
N ASP A 32 7.57 0.50 -3.45
CA ASP A 32 8.59 -0.52 -3.76
C ASP A 32 8.70 -1.58 -2.65
N ALA A 33 8.68 -1.15 -1.38
CA ALA A 33 8.67 -2.05 -0.23
C ALA A 33 7.41 -2.95 -0.23
N LEU A 34 6.25 -2.38 -0.56
CA LEU A 34 5.00 -3.14 -0.69
C LEU A 34 5.01 -4.09 -1.91
N HIS A 35 5.54 -3.66 -3.06
CA HIS A 35 5.68 -4.48 -4.26
C HIS A 35 6.67 -5.65 -4.08
N THR A 36 7.66 -5.49 -3.22
CA THR A 36 8.54 -6.60 -2.81
C THR A 36 7.75 -7.64 -2.00
N SER A 37 6.78 -7.17 -1.21
CA SER A 37 6.02 -8.01 -0.28
C SER A 37 4.81 -8.69 -0.90
N PHE A 38 4.13 -8.02 -1.82
CA PHE A 38 2.82 -8.39 -2.34
C PHE A 38 2.74 -8.19 -3.84
N ALA A 39 1.89 -8.98 -4.49
CA ALA A 39 1.57 -8.78 -5.89
C ALA A 39 0.63 -7.58 -6.02
N GLY A 40 1.18 -6.40 -6.31
CA GLY A 40 0.38 -5.23 -6.67
C GLY A 40 0.10 -5.17 -8.15
N ASP A 41 -1.07 -4.68 -8.53
CA ASP A 41 -1.19 -4.06 -9.85
C ASP A 41 -0.13 -2.97 -9.90
N ARG A 42 0.70 -2.97 -10.94
CA ARG A 42 1.70 -1.92 -11.14
C ARG A 42 0.90 -0.70 -11.55
N ALA A 43 0.24 -0.06 -10.57
CA ALA A 43 -0.41 1.22 -10.71
C ALA A 43 0.60 2.07 -11.45
N ASP A 44 0.19 2.45 -12.65
CA ASP A 44 1.00 3.05 -13.68
C ASP A 44 2.08 3.89 -13.00
N THR A 45 3.33 3.37 -12.96
CA THR A 45 4.45 4.11 -12.37
C THR A 45 4.80 5.30 -13.27
N GLY A 46 3.98 5.59 -14.28
CA GLY A 46 3.87 6.90 -14.87
C GLY A 46 3.54 7.87 -13.75
N ALA A 47 4.40 8.88 -13.63
CA ALA A 47 4.21 9.99 -12.72
C ALA A 47 2.73 10.39 -12.67
N PRO A 48 2.19 10.74 -11.48
CA PRO A 48 0.88 11.35 -11.39
C PRO A 48 0.86 12.44 -12.44
N SER A 49 -0.12 12.36 -13.36
CA SER A 49 -0.20 13.26 -14.51
C SER A 49 0.13 14.65 -14.01
N ASP A 50 1.28 15.18 -14.45
CA ASP A 50 1.81 16.48 -14.06
C ASP A 50 0.87 17.51 -14.70
N ALA A 51 -0.33 17.61 -14.12
CA ALA A 51 -1.28 18.65 -14.42
C ALA A 51 -0.73 19.86 -13.66
N PRO A 52 -0.24 20.90 -14.37
CA PRO A 52 0.34 22.07 -13.74
C PRO A 52 -0.75 22.79 -12.94
N GLY A 53 -0.79 22.49 -11.64
CA GLY A 53 -1.88 22.91 -10.76
C GLY A 53 -1.72 22.42 -9.33
N ALA A 54 -0.51 22.49 -8.76
CA ALA A 54 -0.18 22.55 -7.32
C ALA A 54 -1.17 21.90 -6.31
N GLY A 55 -1.64 20.70 -6.59
CA GLY A 55 -2.38 19.87 -5.65
C GLY A 55 -1.41 18.96 -4.88
N PRO A 56 -1.75 18.52 -3.65
CA PRO A 56 -0.99 17.47 -2.98
C PRO A 56 -0.93 16.26 -3.90
N THR A 57 0.29 15.76 -4.15
CA THR A 57 0.46 14.57 -4.98
C THR A 57 -0.08 13.36 -4.24
N VAL A 58 -1.00 12.64 -4.89
CA VAL A 58 -1.63 11.44 -4.33
C VAL A 58 -1.24 10.26 -5.20
N TRP A 59 -0.73 9.20 -4.56
CA TRP A 59 -0.40 7.94 -5.22
C TRP A 59 -1.35 6.86 -4.72
N THR A 60 -1.99 6.14 -5.63
CA THR A 60 -2.89 5.05 -5.27
C THR A 60 -2.43 3.77 -5.96
N ALA A 61 -2.36 2.66 -5.21
CA ALA A 61 -2.01 1.35 -5.72
C ALA A 61 -2.84 0.27 -5.04
N THR A 62 -3.12 -0.82 -5.74
CA THR A 62 -3.87 -1.96 -5.18
C THR A 62 -2.96 -3.17 -5.08
N PHE A 63 -2.93 -3.78 -3.90
CA PHE A 63 -2.09 -4.92 -3.56
C PHE A 63 -2.93 -6.15 -3.24
N ASP A 64 -2.57 -7.29 -3.82
CA ASP A 64 -3.06 -8.61 -3.42
C ASP A 64 -2.24 -9.12 -2.22
N VAL A 65 -2.88 -9.18 -1.05
CA VAL A 65 -2.26 -9.71 0.17
C VAL A 65 -2.64 -11.17 0.44
N SER A 66 -3.24 -11.86 -0.53
CA SER A 66 -3.55 -13.30 -0.47
C SER A 66 -2.28 -14.12 -0.22
N ARG A 67 -1.14 -13.67 -0.75
CA ARG A 67 0.17 -14.28 -0.58
C ARG A 67 1.26 -13.25 -0.35
N THR A 68 2.14 -13.50 0.62
CA THR A 68 3.40 -12.75 0.77
C THR A 68 4.44 -13.35 -0.17
N LEU A 69 5.02 -12.53 -1.05
CA LEU A 69 6.04 -12.94 -2.02
C LEU A 69 7.42 -13.02 -1.37
N ALA A 70 7.85 -11.93 -0.74
CA ALA A 70 9.11 -11.82 0.00
C ALA A 70 8.92 -10.86 1.18
N LEU A 71 9.88 -10.83 2.11
CA LEU A 71 9.93 -9.75 3.10
C LEU A 71 10.83 -8.63 2.53
N PRO A 72 10.47 -7.36 2.73
CA PRO A 72 11.31 -6.26 2.29
C PRO A 72 12.63 -6.33 3.04
N GLY A 73 13.74 -6.30 2.30
CA GLY A 73 15.08 -6.68 2.77
C GLY A 73 15.77 -5.72 3.75
N GLY A 74 15.04 -4.83 4.41
CA GLY A 74 15.57 -3.91 5.40
C GLY A 74 14.83 -2.58 5.49
N PRO A 75 15.25 -1.71 6.42
CA PRO A 75 14.65 -0.38 6.58
C PRO A 75 14.85 0.45 5.33
N ALA A 76 13.77 1.06 4.84
CA ALA A 76 13.85 1.91 3.66
C ALA A 76 13.96 3.40 4.09
N PRO A 77 14.83 4.19 3.44
CA PRO A 77 15.05 5.57 3.82
C PRO A 77 13.84 6.43 3.45
N LEU A 78 13.24 7.09 4.44
CA LEU A 78 12.23 8.13 4.24
C LEU A 78 12.84 9.49 4.57
N GLY A 79 12.77 10.42 3.63
CA GLY A 79 13.18 11.81 3.82
C GLY A 79 12.16 12.61 4.63
N SER A 80 10.89 12.23 4.60
CA SER A 80 9.82 12.86 5.36
C SER A 80 8.73 11.86 5.81
N PRO A 81 7.94 12.18 6.84
CA PRO A 81 6.82 11.34 7.25
C PRO A 81 5.79 11.22 6.13
N VAL A 82 5.35 10.00 5.85
CA VAL A 82 4.37 9.70 4.80
C VAL A 82 3.05 9.27 5.40
N THR A 83 1.94 9.83 4.93
CA THR A 83 0.61 9.34 5.27
C THR A 83 0.20 8.30 4.24
N LEU A 84 -0.23 7.14 4.71
CA LEU A 84 -0.73 6.04 3.89
C LEU A 84 -2.08 5.59 4.43
N THR A 85 -3.10 5.58 3.59
CA THR A 85 -4.42 5.04 3.90
C THR A 85 -4.59 3.71 3.18
N ALA A 86 -4.87 2.64 3.90
CA ALA A 86 -5.15 1.33 3.34
C ALA A 86 -6.63 0.98 3.52
N GLN A 87 -7.30 0.58 2.44
CA GLN A 87 -8.70 0.20 2.41
C GLN A 87 -8.85 -1.19 1.80
N GLY A 88 -9.52 -2.10 2.51
CA GLY A 88 -9.75 -3.47 2.08
C GLY A 88 -10.36 -4.31 3.19
N GLY A 89 -10.28 -5.64 3.08
CA GLY A 89 -10.73 -6.52 4.17
C GLY A 89 -9.91 -6.31 5.45
N TYR A 90 -10.53 -6.52 6.63
CA TYR A 90 -9.85 -6.38 7.94
C TYR A 90 -8.49 -7.10 8.00
N HIS A 91 -8.47 -8.38 7.61
CA HIS A 91 -7.24 -9.16 7.55
C HIS A 91 -6.25 -8.60 6.53
N ALA A 92 -6.76 -8.09 5.42
CA ALA A 92 -5.92 -7.59 4.35
C ALA A 92 -5.20 -6.30 4.75
N VAL A 93 -5.89 -5.38 5.43
CA VAL A 93 -5.33 -4.15 5.99
C VAL A 93 -4.29 -4.45 7.07
N ASP A 94 -4.53 -5.42 7.94
CA ASP A 94 -3.56 -5.80 8.98
C ASP A 94 -2.26 -6.32 8.33
N ARG A 95 -2.35 -7.09 7.25
CA ARG A 95 -1.19 -7.62 6.50
C ARG A 95 -0.35 -6.51 5.86
N ILE A 96 -0.98 -5.48 5.33
CA ILE A 96 -0.27 -4.27 4.85
C ILE A 96 0.48 -3.61 6.00
N ARG A 97 -0.17 -3.45 7.16
CA ARG A 97 0.47 -2.86 8.35
C ARG A 97 1.68 -3.66 8.79
N GLU A 98 1.59 -4.99 8.82
CA GLU A 98 2.70 -5.88 9.18
C GLU A 98 3.88 -5.70 8.22
N ALA A 99 3.65 -5.75 6.91
CA ALA A 99 4.72 -5.59 5.93
C ALA A 99 5.39 -4.21 5.99
N LEU A 100 4.61 -3.14 6.21
CA LEU A 100 5.16 -1.80 6.40
C LEU A 100 5.99 -1.69 7.68
N SER A 101 5.65 -2.45 8.72
CA SER A 101 6.35 -2.44 10.01
C SER A 101 7.74 -3.08 9.95
N GLU A 102 8.00 -3.90 8.93
CA GLU A 102 9.33 -4.46 8.68
C GLU A 102 10.31 -3.36 8.24
N SER A 103 9.89 -2.49 7.32
CA SER A 103 10.74 -1.43 6.73
C SER A 103 10.64 -0.07 7.42
N PHE A 104 9.50 0.25 8.04
CA PHE A 104 9.20 1.59 8.56
C PHE A 104 8.62 1.53 9.96
N LYS A 105 8.68 2.65 10.68
CA LYS A 105 7.91 2.82 11.91
C LYS A 105 6.49 3.26 11.56
N VAL A 106 5.54 2.34 11.72
CA VAL A 106 4.12 2.54 11.41
C VAL A 106 3.36 3.02 12.64
N THR A 107 2.65 4.14 12.53
CA THR A 107 1.74 4.64 13.57
C THR A 107 0.34 4.75 13.01
N VAL A 108 -0.66 4.16 13.65
CA VAL A 108 -2.06 4.29 13.23
C VAL A 108 -2.58 5.67 13.67
N THR A 109 -3.05 6.48 12.73
CA THR A 109 -3.60 7.81 12.99
C THR A 109 -5.12 7.87 12.83
N GLY A 110 -5.71 6.89 12.15
CA GLY A 110 -7.16 6.76 12.00
C GLY A 110 -7.56 5.36 11.57
N THR A 111 -8.76 4.93 11.95
CA THR A 111 -9.37 3.68 11.47
C THR A 111 -10.87 3.88 11.32
N ALA A 112 -11.41 3.48 10.18
CA ALA A 112 -12.84 3.37 9.93
C ALA A 112 -13.14 1.91 9.57
N SER A 113 -14.25 1.39 10.07
CA SER A 113 -14.61 -0.01 9.85
C SER A 113 -16.07 -0.10 9.42
N GLY A 114 -16.30 -0.86 8.36
CA GLY A 114 -17.61 -1.26 7.87
C GLY A 114 -17.93 -2.72 8.25
N ASP A 115 -18.96 -3.26 7.61
CA ASP A 115 -19.45 -4.62 7.87
C ASP A 115 -18.40 -5.71 7.54
N GLN A 116 -17.67 -5.52 6.42
CA GLN A 116 -16.69 -6.49 5.90
C GLN A 116 -15.35 -5.84 5.50
N GLU A 117 -15.30 -4.52 5.48
CA GLU A 117 -14.16 -3.73 5.02
C GLU A 117 -13.65 -2.82 6.14
N GLN A 118 -12.36 -2.54 6.12
CA GLN A 118 -11.69 -1.60 7.00
C GLN A 118 -10.91 -0.61 6.14
N GLU A 119 -10.93 0.64 6.57
CA GLU A 119 -9.99 1.66 6.16
C GLU A 119 -9.11 2.02 7.38
N ALA A 120 -7.80 2.06 7.18
CA ALA A 120 -6.87 2.47 8.22
C ALA A 120 -5.88 3.47 7.65
N THR A 121 -5.74 4.60 8.33
CA THR A 121 -4.74 5.62 8.05
C THR A 121 -3.54 5.40 8.95
N PHE A 122 -2.38 5.33 8.31
CA PHE A 122 -1.09 5.12 8.92
C PHE A 122 -0.18 6.30 8.62
N ARG A 123 0.67 6.61 9.58
CA ARG A 123 1.80 7.52 9.42
C ARG A 123 3.08 6.73 9.51
N LEU A 124 3.83 6.75 8.40
CA LEU A 124 5.11 6.09 8.24
C LEU A 124 6.23 7.08 8.57
N THR A 125 7.20 6.62 9.33
CA THR A 125 8.41 7.37 9.66
C THR A 125 9.63 6.47 9.49
N PRO A 126 10.82 7.03 9.21
CA PRO A 126 12.05 6.25 9.16
C PRO A 126 12.27 5.51 10.48
N ARG A 127 12.77 4.28 10.39
CA ARG A 127 13.01 3.39 11.53
C ARG A 127 14.35 3.67 12.21
#